data_AF-A0A3D4JX61-F1
#
_entry.id   AF-A0A3D4JX61-F1
#
_cell.length_a   1.000
_cell.length_b   1.000
_cell.length_c   1.000
_cell.angle_alpha   90.00
_cell.angle_beta   90.00
_cell.angle_gamma   90.00
#
_symmetry.space_group_name_H-M   'P 1'
#
loop_
_entity.id
_entity.type
_entity.pdbx_description
1 polymer ?
#
loop_
_entity_poly.entity_id
_entity_poly.type
_entity_poly.pdbx_seq_one_letter_code
_entity_poly.pdbx_strand_id
1 'polypeptide(L)'
;MQKQTKLQILITALLFSGFTFTSAQVGIGTSSPNPSAMLEINSANKGVLFPSVSLDSETDNITIPSPAEGLIVWNNGQAGLVETGFFYWNNAKWNMLSVEGSQVTPVVPGGGGTTSGWNDSATNSGTNAGANTALALGTSTYDDLIFKVNSVTMGRLGVDNSVSLGPMANAGQNGISIGTSSSAFQGVSIGNEASVGANDGLAVGNKATAAAFKSNAIGYNAKTNKNESTAIGNNSLADGFQSTAIGYNSKTTANESSALGNNSFAAGFQSVAL
;
A
#
# COMPACT_ATOMS: atom_id res chain seq x y z
N MET A 1 -20.51 81.88 42.84
CA MET A 1 -20.23 81.27 41.52
C MET A 1 -19.28 80.06 41.56
N GLN A 2 -18.91 79.47 42.71
CA GLN A 2 -17.89 78.39 42.76
C GLN A 2 -18.42 76.93 42.71
N LYS A 3 -19.74 76.71 42.82
CA LYS A 3 -20.33 75.35 42.81
C LYS A 3 -20.56 74.79 41.40
N GLN A 4 -20.75 75.64 40.40
CA GLN A 4 -21.10 75.19 39.04
C GLN A 4 -19.91 74.56 38.30
N THR A 5 -18.68 75.02 38.52
CA THR A 5 -17.48 74.51 37.83
C THR A 5 -17.10 73.09 38.24
N LYS A 6 -17.29 72.71 39.52
CA LYS A 6 -17.01 71.34 39.97
C LYS A 6 -18.04 70.33 39.42
N LEU A 7 -19.30 70.74 39.34
CA LEU A 7 -20.36 69.91 38.77
C LEU A 7 -20.17 69.71 37.26
N GLN A 8 -19.78 70.76 36.53
CA GLN A 8 -19.49 70.67 35.10
C GLN A 8 -18.28 69.76 34.83
N ILE A 9 -17.20 69.86 35.59
CA ILE A 9 -16.03 68.97 35.42
C ILE A 9 -16.40 67.51 35.72
N LEU A 10 -17.21 67.26 36.76
CA LEU A 10 -17.68 65.91 37.09
C LEU A 10 -18.59 65.33 35.99
N ILE A 11 -19.50 66.14 35.45
CA ILE A 11 -20.40 65.72 34.36
C ILE A 11 -19.61 65.46 33.08
N THR A 12 -18.62 66.30 32.74
CA THR A 12 -17.76 66.09 31.57
C THR A 12 -16.87 64.85 31.73
N ALA A 13 -16.35 64.59 32.93
CA ALA A 13 -15.60 63.36 33.21
C ALA A 13 -16.49 62.11 33.12
N LEU A 14 -17.74 62.18 33.60
CA LEU A 14 -18.70 61.08 33.46
C LEU A 14 -19.06 60.83 31.99
N LEU A 15 -19.25 61.88 31.19
CA LEU A 15 -19.61 61.79 29.77
C LEU A 15 -18.48 61.17 28.92
N PHE A 16 -17.21 61.43 29.23
CA PHE A 16 -16.09 60.81 28.53
C PHE A 16 -15.79 59.37 28.99
N SER A 17 -16.27 58.95 30.17
CA SER A 17 -16.12 57.56 30.66
C SER A 17 -17.07 56.54 30.01
N GLY A 18 -18.02 56.99 29.19
CA GLY A 18 -19.09 56.16 28.62
C GLY A 18 -18.89 55.63 27.20
N PHE A 19 -17.76 55.90 26.53
CA PHE A 19 -17.51 55.36 25.19
C PHE A 19 -17.03 53.92 25.26
N THR A 20 -17.96 52.96 25.41
CA THR A 20 -17.65 51.56 25.14
C THR A 20 -17.76 51.32 23.64
N PHE A 21 -16.64 50.97 22.99
CA PHE A 21 -16.63 50.43 21.64
C PHE A 21 -17.35 49.07 21.66
N THR A 22 -18.58 49.01 21.14
CA THR A 22 -19.27 47.73 20.96
C THR A 22 -18.82 47.11 19.65
N SER A 23 -18.14 45.95 19.73
CA SER A 23 -17.76 45.16 18.56
C SER A 23 -18.99 44.61 17.84
N ALA A 24 -19.02 44.72 16.51
CA ALA A 24 -20.13 44.33 15.62
C ALA A 24 -20.26 42.81 15.38
N GLN A 25 -19.81 41.98 16.33
CA GLN A 25 -19.87 40.52 16.21
C GLN A 25 -21.31 40.01 16.34
N VAL A 26 -21.68 39.07 15.47
CA VAL A 26 -23.01 38.47 15.46
C VAL A 26 -22.98 37.15 16.21
N GLY A 27 -23.73 37.07 17.30
CA GLY A 27 -24.03 35.81 18.00
C GLY A 27 -25.41 35.29 17.65
N ILE A 28 -25.51 34.04 17.22
CA ILE A 28 -26.79 33.34 17.06
C ILE A 28 -26.81 32.18 18.06
N GLY A 29 -27.70 32.25 19.05
CA GLY A 29 -27.77 31.26 20.13
C GLY A 29 -26.75 31.44 21.25
N THR A 30 -25.96 32.53 21.24
CA THR A 30 -25.08 32.96 22.33
C THR A 30 -25.16 34.48 22.52
N SER A 31 -25.21 34.94 23.78
CA SER A 31 -25.19 36.36 24.13
C SER A 31 -23.78 36.93 24.33
N SER A 32 -22.76 36.08 24.26
CA SER A 32 -21.36 36.46 24.42
C SER A 32 -20.52 35.72 23.39
N PRO A 33 -20.58 36.14 22.11
CA PRO A 33 -19.77 35.53 21.07
C PRO A 33 -18.29 35.61 21.40
N ASN A 34 -17.54 34.61 20.97
CA ASN A 34 -16.10 34.57 21.12
C ASN A 34 -15.48 35.83 20.50
N PRO A 35 -14.62 36.57 21.23
CA PRO A 35 -14.00 37.80 20.72
C PRO A 35 -13.21 37.64 19.41
N SER A 36 -12.80 36.40 19.04
CA SER A 36 -12.12 36.13 17.77
C SER A 36 -13.07 35.82 16.60
N ALA A 37 -14.38 35.73 16.82
CA ALA A 37 -15.36 35.38 15.81
C ALA A 37 -16.19 36.58 15.38
N MET A 38 -16.29 36.82 14.07
CA MET A 38 -17.24 37.82 13.53
C MET A 38 -18.68 37.28 13.53
N LEU A 39 -18.84 35.96 13.41
CA LEU A 39 -20.11 35.25 13.51
C LEU A 39 -19.90 33.97 14.33
N GLU A 40 -20.65 33.80 15.41
CA GLU A 40 -20.73 32.56 16.18
C GLU A 40 -22.17 32.04 16.17
N ILE A 41 -22.33 30.74 15.86
CA ILE A 41 -23.62 30.07 15.88
C ILE A 41 -23.53 28.92 16.88
N ASN A 42 -24.27 29.04 17.99
CA ASN A 42 -24.26 28.09 19.08
C ASN A 42 -25.64 27.41 19.21
N SER A 43 -25.67 26.09 19.04
CA SER A 43 -26.86 25.27 19.21
C SER A 43 -26.45 23.84 19.54
N ALA A 44 -27.19 23.18 20.44
CA ALA A 44 -26.92 21.79 20.80
C ALA A 44 -27.35 20.79 19.71
N ASN A 45 -28.26 21.16 18.82
CA ASN A 45 -28.91 20.23 17.89
C ASN A 45 -29.42 20.86 16.58
N LYS A 46 -28.96 22.07 16.22
CA LYS A 46 -29.30 22.72 14.95
C LYS A 46 -28.03 23.12 14.21
N GLY A 47 -28.03 22.93 12.90
CA GLY A 47 -26.97 23.39 12.01
C GLY A 47 -27.32 24.68 11.27
N VAL A 48 -26.50 25.03 10.28
CA VAL A 48 -26.71 26.16 9.38
C VAL A 48 -27.14 25.64 8.02
N LEU A 49 -28.28 26.11 7.53
CA LEU A 49 -28.64 25.95 6.12
C LEU A 49 -28.04 27.11 5.34
N PHE A 50 -27.07 26.81 4.49
CA PHE A 50 -26.58 27.76 3.50
C PHE A 50 -27.61 27.90 2.37
N PRO A 51 -27.59 29.00 1.59
CA PRO A 51 -28.44 29.16 0.43
C PRO A 51 -28.36 27.93 -0.49
N SER A 52 -29.51 27.31 -0.73
CA SER A 52 -29.66 26.19 -1.66
C SER A 52 -29.83 26.76 -3.06
N VAL A 53 -28.81 26.62 -3.90
CA VAL A 53 -28.72 27.21 -5.24
C VAL A 53 -28.72 26.09 -6.27
N SER A 54 -29.41 26.30 -7.39
CA SER A 54 -29.40 25.39 -8.54
C SER A 54 -28.41 25.92 -9.56
N LEU A 55 -27.12 25.60 -9.43
CA LEU A 55 -26.08 26.10 -10.34
C LEU A 55 -26.17 25.39 -11.70
N ASP A 56 -25.97 26.13 -12.79
CA ASP A 56 -26.07 25.60 -14.15
C ASP A 56 -24.76 24.96 -14.66
N SER A 57 -23.61 25.43 -14.19
CA SER A 57 -22.29 24.86 -14.51
C SER A 57 -21.23 25.31 -13.49
N GLU A 58 -20.02 24.73 -13.55
CA GLU A 58 -18.90 25.16 -12.70
C GLU A 58 -18.48 26.62 -12.95
N THR A 59 -18.81 27.21 -14.11
CA THR A 59 -18.49 28.61 -14.43
C THR A 59 -19.72 29.53 -14.34
N ASP A 60 -20.83 29.04 -13.78
CA ASP A 60 -22.08 29.78 -13.67
C ASP A 60 -21.92 31.02 -12.79
N ASN A 61 -21.86 32.17 -13.45
CA ASN A 61 -21.85 33.50 -12.84
C ASN A 61 -23.12 34.28 -13.16
N ILE A 62 -24.17 33.61 -13.65
CA ILE A 62 -25.46 34.22 -13.99
C ILE A 62 -26.46 33.95 -12.87
N THR A 63 -26.54 32.71 -12.38
CA THR A 63 -27.41 32.34 -11.25
C THR A 63 -27.08 33.14 -10.00
N ILE A 64 -25.78 33.38 -9.79
CA ILE A 64 -25.27 34.35 -8.82
C ILE A 64 -24.39 35.34 -9.60
N PRO A 65 -24.90 36.53 -9.93
CA PRO A 65 -24.14 37.55 -10.66
C PRO A 65 -22.89 38.01 -9.90
N SER A 66 -21.74 38.01 -10.56
CA SER A 66 -20.45 38.48 -10.01
C SER A 66 -20.13 37.90 -8.62
N PRO A 67 -20.07 36.55 -8.48
CA PRO A 67 -19.87 35.92 -7.19
C PRO A 67 -18.51 36.32 -6.59
N ALA A 68 -18.51 36.62 -5.29
CA ALA A 68 -17.30 37.00 -4.57
C ALA A 68 -16.39 35.79 -4.34
N GLU A 69 -15.08 36.00 -4.40
CA GLU A 69 -14.09 34.98 -4.01
C GLU A 69 -14.33 34.49 -2.56
N GLY A 70 -14.41 33.17 -2.39
CA GLY A 70 -14.72 32.51 -1.12
C GLY A 70 -16.21 32.41 -0.77
N LEU A 71 -17.12 32.84 -1.64
CA LEU A 71 -18.56 32.69 -1.43
C LEU A 71 -18.95 31.20 -1.40
N ILE A 72 -19.61 30.75 -0.32
CA ILE A 72 -20.03 29.34 -0.14
C ILE A 72 -21.55 29.21 -0.32
N VAL A 73 -21.97 28.19 -1.07
CA VAL A 73 -23.37 27.81 -1.27
C VAL A 73 -23.56 26.29 -1.17
N TRP A 74 -24.79 25.85 -0.96
CA TRP A 74 -25.18 24.46 -1.18
C TRP A 74 -25.75 24.32 -2.61
N ASN A 75 -25.08 23.58 -3.49
CA ASN A 75 -25.67 23.22 -4.79
C ASN A 75 -26.68 22.09 -4.61
N ASN A 76 -27.92 22.28 -5.07
CA ASN A 76 -29.01 21.32 -4.90
C ASN A 76 -29.21 20.35 -6.09
N GLY A 77 -28.40 20.51 -7.15
CA GLY A 77 -28.42 19.62 -8.32
C GLY A 77 -29.68 19.71 -9.19
N GLN A 78 -30.46 20.79 -9.10
CA GLN A 78 -31.72 20.95 -9.85
C GLN A 78 -31.58 21.73 -11.18
N ALA A 79 -30.37 22.18 -11.53
CA ALA A 79 -30.05 22.83 -12.81
C ALA A 79 -28.92 22.04 -13.54
N GLY A 80 -28.15 22.68 -14.42
CA GLY A 80 -27.12 22.00 -15.22
C GLY A 80 -25.93 21.40 -14.46
N LEU A 81 -25.53 21.93 -13.29
CA LEU A 81 -24.51 21.34 -12.41
C LEU A 81 -25.21 20.39 -11.42
N VAL A 82 -25.10 19.09 -11.67
CA VAL A 82 -25.88 18.05 -10.98
C VAL A 82 -25.27 17.60 -9.65
N GLU A 83 -23.98 17.85 -9.43
CA GLU A 83 -23.25 17.46 -8.23
C GLU A 83 -23.79 18.22 -7.01
N THR A 84 -24.44 17.51 -6.10
CA THR A 84 -24.99 18.09 -4.87
C THR A 84 -23.91 18.21 -3.80
N GLY A 85 -23.78 19.37 -3.16
CA GLY A 85 -22.81 19.56 -2.09
C GLY A 85 -22.51 21.02 -1.78
N PHE A 86 -21.54 21.25 -0.91
CA PHE A 86 -21.02 22.59 -0.68
C PHE A 86 -20.08 22.99 -1.82
N PHE A 87 -20.29 24.18 -2.37
CA PHE A 87 -19.43 24.77 -3.37
C PHE A 87 -18.95 26.13 -2.88
N TYR A 88 -17.74 26.50 -3.27
CA TYR A 88 -17.22 27.84 -3.08
C TYR A 88 -16.69 28.45 -4.37
N TRP A 89 -16.92 29.74 -4.57
CA TRP A 89 -16.42 30.44 -5.74
C TRP A 89 -14.94 30.78 -5.57
N ASN A 90 -14.09 30.33 -6.50
CA ASN A 90 -12.69 30.74 -6.57
C ASN A 90 -12.09 30.54 -7.96
N ASN A 91 -11.27 31.48 -8.42
CA ASN A 91 -10.61 31.45 -9.72
C ASN A 91 -11.60 31.34 -10.89
N ALA A 92 -12.66 32.15 -10.84
CA ALA A 92 -13.72 32.19 -11.85
C ALA A 92 -14.51 30.88 -12.04
N LYS A 93 -14.57 30.03 -11.00
CA LYS A 93 -15.37 28.80 -11.00
C LYS A 93 -15.88 28.42 -9.60
N TRP A 94 -16.95 27.63 -9.57
CA TRP A 94 -17.46 26.92 -8.41
C TRP A 94 -16.62 25.67 -8.18
N ASN A 95 -15.92 25.61 -7.05
CA ASN A 95 -15.16 24.46 -6.61
C ASN A 95 -15.97 23.73 -5.54
N MET A 96 -16.18 22.43 -5.72
CA MET A 96 -16.80 21.62 -4.69
C MET A 96 -15.88 21.59 -3.47
N LEU A 97 -16.40 21.92 -2.30
CA LEU A 97 -15.73 21.66 -1.03
C LEU A 97 -15.84 20.15 -0.77
N SER A 98 -14.95 19.38 -1.40
CA SER A 98 -14.83 17.96 -1.12
C SER A 98 -14.23 17.79 0.28
N VAL A 99 -14.85 16.94 1.08
CA VAL A 99 -14.20 16.45 2.29
C VAL A 99 -13.16 15.42 1.81
N GLU A 100 -11.88 15.63 2.09
CA GLU A 100 -10.95 14.50 2.18
C GLU A 100 -11.52 13.56 3.25
N GLY A 101 -12.22 12.51 2.80
CA GLY A 101 -13.13 11.74 3.64
C GLY A 101 -14.39 11.26 2.91
N SER A 102 -14.68 11.76 1.70
CA SER A 102 -15.24 10.90 0.65
C SER A 102 -14.12 10.16 -0.11
N GLN A 103 -13.11 9.71 0.62
CA GLN A 103 -12.68 8.33 0.52
C GLN A 103 -13.36 7.58 1.67
N VAL A 104 -14.05 6.50 1.33
CA VAL A 104 -14.09 5.35 2.23
C VAL A 104 -12.62 5.01 2.53
N THR A 105 -12.12 5.36 3.73
CA THR A 105 -10.82 5.05 4.39
C THR A 105 -9.56 5.82 3.93
N PRO A 106 -8.64 6.27 4.83
CA PRO A 106 -7.68 5.37 5.52
C PRO A 106 -7.21 5.80 6.95
N VAL A 107 -6.91 4.83 7.81
CA VAL A 107 -6.06 5.04 9.01
C VAL A 107 -4.60 4.79 8.60
N VAL A 108 -3.61 5.41 9.28
CA VAL A 108 -2.36 4.80 9.77
C VAL A 108 -1.88 5.56 11.01
N PRO A 109 -1.48 4.90 12.13
CA PRO A 109 -0.94 5.57 13.30
C PRO A 109 0.58 5.82 13.19
N GLY A 110 0.96 7.10 13.19
CA GLY A 110 2.36 7.57 13.31
C GLY A 110 2.59 8.85 12.51
N GLY A 111 2.23 10.01 13.11
CA GLY A 111 2.27 11.34 12.50
C GLY A 111 3.62 11.70 11.86
N GLY A 112 3.70 12.66 10.95
CA GLY A 112 2.79 13.72 10.56
C GLY A 112 3.61 14.63 9.64
N GLY A 113 3.25 14.66 8.37
CA GLY A 113 4.05 15.30 7.32
C GLY A 113 3.89 14.52 6.03
N THR A 114 3.09 15.04 5.09
CA THR A 114 2.96 14.56 3.71
C THR A 114 2.84 13.02 3.60
N THR A 115 1.71 12.43 3.99
CA THR A 115 1.63 10.95 4.10
C THR A 115 1.49 10.26 2.74
N SER A 116 2.62 10.09 2.06
CA SER A 116 2.85 9.06 1.03
C SER A 116 2.91 7.68 1.70
N GLY A 117 1.79 7.16 2.21
CA GLY A 117 1.71 5.87 2.92
C GLY A 117 0.46 5.07 2.55
N TRP A 118 0.58 3.73 2.56
CA TRP A 118 -0.48 2.77 2.24
C TRP A 118 -1.68 2.88 3.21
N ASN A 119 -2.90 2.67 2.72
CA ASN A 119 -4.12 2.50 3.53
C ASN A 119 -4.04 1.18 4.32
N ASP A 120 -3.92 1.26 5.64
CA ASP A 120 -3.69 0.14 6.56
C ASP A 120 -4.95 -0.34 7.31
N SER A 121 -6.12 0.17 6.94
CA SER A 121 -7.33 0.06 7.78
C SER A 121 -8.25 -1.13 7.45
N ALA A 122 -7.87 -1.99 6.51
CA ALA A 122 -8.51 -3.29 6.31
C ALA A 122 -7.94 -4.31 7.31
N THR A 123 -8.80 -4.96 8.11
CA THR A 123 -8.40 -5.57 9.39
C THR A 123 -7.83 -6.98 9.36
N ASN A 124 -7.79 -7.70 8.22
CA ASN A 124 -7.38 -9.12 8.17
C ASN A 124 -7.81 -9.93 9.42
N SER A 125 -9.05 -9.72 9.90
CA SER A 125 -9.40 -10.11 11.26
C SER A 125 -9.68 -11.61 11.32
N GLY A 126 -8.67 -12.37 11.76
CA GLY A 126 -8.67 -13.81 11.94
C GLY A 126 -7.26 -14.35 12.14
N THR A 127 -7.08 -15.32 13.03
CA THR A 127 -5.77 -15.82 13.48
C THR A 127 -5.04 -16.64 12.41
N ASN A 128 -3.80 -16.26 12.13
CA ASN A 128 -2.69 -17.19 12.26
C ASN A 128 -1.66 -16.61 13.27
N ALA A 129 -1.99 -16.85 14.54
CA ALA A 129 -1.18 -16.79 15.77
C ALA A 129 -0.33 -15.53 16.04
N GLY A 130 -0.95 -14.56 16.73
CA GLY A 130 -0.30 -13.42 17.39
C GLY A 130 -1.30 -12.31 17.69
N ALA A 131 -1.99 -12.39 18.84
CA ALA A 131 -2.90 -11.38 19.40
C ALA A 131 -3.62 -10.45 18.40
N ASN A 132 -4.64 -10.94 17.67
CA ASN A 132 -5.70 -10.16 16.99
C ASN A 132 -5.32 -8.73 16.55
N THR A 133 -4.22 -8.56 15.81
CA THR A 133 -3.84 -7.24 15.30
C THR A 133 -4.58 -7.02 13.99
N ALA A 134 -5.19 -5.84 13.82
CA ALA A 134 -5.76 -5.40 12.55
C ALA A 134 -4.69 -5.04 11.50
N LEU A 135 -3.41 -5.22 11.82
CA LEU A 135 -2.29 -4.81 10.99
C LEU A 135 -1.87 -5.98 10.09
N ALA A 136 -2.40 -6.03 8.86
CA ALA A 136 -1.89 -6.96 7.86
C ALA A 136 -1.91 -6.40 6.45
N LEU A 137 -0.94 -6.87 5.66
CA LEU A 137 -0.91 -6.69 4.21
C LEU A 137 -1.47 -7.97 3.58
N GLY A 138 -2.60 -7.88 2.89
CA GLY A 138 -3.26 -9.07 2.34
C GLY A 138 -4.52 -8.74 1.53
N THR A 139 -5.16 -9.79 1.00
CA THR A 139 -6.43 -9.74 0.29
C THR A 139 -7.55 -10.31 1.16
N SER A 140 -8.80 -9.87 0.96
CA SER A 140 -10.00 -10.47 1.58
C SER A 140 -10.67 -11.52 0.68
N THR A 141 -10.09 -11.77 -0.49
CA THR A 141 -10.55 -12.71 -1.51
C THR A 141 -9.56 -13.89 -1.60
N TYR A 142 -9.99 -15.00 -2.23
CA TYR A 142 -9.11 -16.13 -2.51
C TYR A 142 -8.26 -15.87 -3.78
N ASP A 143 -7.58 -14.72 -3.79
CA ASP A 143 -6.68 -14.29 -4.86
C ASP A 143 -5.27 -14.11 -4.32
N ASP A 144 -4.29 -14.25 -5.22
CA ASP A 144 -2.88 -14.05 -4.93
C ASP A 144 -2.57 -12.61 -4.45
N LEU A 145 -1.67 -12.47 -3.47
CA LEU A 145 -1.10 -11.17 -3.13
C LEU A 145 0.06 -10.86 -4.09
N ILE A 146 -0.09 -9.82 -4.92
CA ILE A 146 0.86 -9.49 -5.99
C ILE A 146 1.56 -8.14 -5.73
N PHE A 147 2.89 -8.15 -5.72
CA PHE A 147 3.75 -6.97 -5.70
C PHE A 147 4.21 -6.64 -7.12
N LYS A 148 3.98 -5.41 -7.60
CA LYS A 148 4.35 -4.97 -8.94
C LYS A 148 5.28 -3.75 -8.92
N VAL A 149 6.14 -3.64 -9.93
CA VAL A 149 6.92 -2.44 -10.26
C VAL A 149 6.75 -2.18 -11.76
N ASN A 150 6.34 -0.97 -12.14
CA ASN A 150 6.07 -0.61 -13.55
C ASN A 150 5.19 -1.65 -14.28
N SER A 151 4.10 -2.07 -13.64
CA SER A 151 3.17 -3.11 -14.12
C SER A 151 3.73 -4.54 -14.26
N VAL A 152 5.01 -4.77 -13.94
CA VAL A 152 5.64 -6.10 -13.90
C VAL A 152 5.51 -6.68 -12.51
N THR A 153 5.03 -7.93 -12.42
CA THR A 153 5.04 -8.69 -11.15
C THR A 153 6.47 -8.94 -10.69
N MET A 154 6.79 -8.43 -9.51
CA MET A 154 8.07 -8.63 -8.82
C MET A 154 7.95 -9.61 -7.67
N GLY A 155 6.76 -9.84 -7.13
CA GLY A 155 6.52 -10.81 -6.08
C GLY A 155 5.09 -11.30 -6.07
N ARG A 156 4.88 -12.54 -5.65
CA ARG A 156 3.57 -13.17 -5.48
C ARG A 156 3.60 -14.09 -4.26
N LEU A 157 2.58 -13.96 -3.41
CA LEU A 157 2.18 -15.00 -2.48
C LEU A 157 0.88 -15.61 -2.98
N GLY A 158 0.93 -16.87 -3.44
CA GLY A 158 -0.17 -17.54 -4.11
C GLY A 158 -1.06 -18.33 -3.15
N VAL A 159 -2.34 -18.46 -3.52
CA VAL A 159 -3.33 -19.23 -2.74
C VAL A 159 -3.10 -20.75 -2.77
N ASP A 160 -2.24 -21.22 -3.65
CA ASP A 160 -1.82 -22.61 -3.83
C ASP A 160 -0.53 -22.94 -3.07
N ASN A 161 -0.25 -22.20 -1.98
CA ASN A 161 0.97 -22.28 -1.19
C ASN A 161 2.24 -21.93 -1.97
N SER A 162 2.11 -21.21 -3.10
CA SER A 162 3.25 -20.80 -3.91
C SER A 162 3.85 -19.47 -3.44
N VAL A 163 5.17 -19.32 -3.61
CA VAL A 163 5.90 -18.07 -3.36
C VAL A 163 6.78 -17.76 -4.57
N SER A 164 6.49 -16.68 -5.28
CA SER A 164 7.38 -16.18 -6.34
C SER A 164 8.01 -14.85 -5.93
N LEU A 165 9.31 -14.69 -6.10
CA LEU A 165 10.01 -13.42 -5.91
C LEU A 165 11.03 -13.17 -7.02
N GLY A 166 10.94 -12.04 -7.70
CA GLY A 166 11.73 -11.69 -8.88
C GLY A 166 10.89 -11.64 -10.16
N PRO A 167 11.31 -10.84 -11.16
CA PRO A 167 10.57 -10.72 -12.41
C PRO A 167 10.51 -12.07 -13.13
N MET A 168 9.30 -12.47 -13.55
CA MET A 168 9.03 -13.75 -14.21
C MET A 168 9.33 -15.00 -13.35
N ALA A 169 9.51 -14.88 -12.04
CA ALA A 169 9.58 -16.03 -11.15
C ALA A 169 8.23 -16.78 -11.13
N ASN A 170 8.25 -18.09 -11.36
CA ASN A 170 7.05 -18.91 -11.54
C ASN A 170 7.06 -20.12 -10.59
N ALA A 171 6.65 -19.90 -9.35
CA ALA A 171 6.30 -20.99 -8.43
C ALA A 171 4.90 -21.52 -8.75
N GLY A 172 4.76 -22.79 -9.10
CA GLY A 172 3.47 -23.48 -9.09
C GLY A 172 3.08 -23.95 -7.68
N GLN A 173 2.05 -24.79 -7.58
CA GLN A 173 1.51 -25.31 -6.31
C GLN A 173 2.61 -25.81 -5.36
N ASN A 174 2.53 -25.40 -4.09
CA ASN A 174 3.51 -25.71 -3.04
C ASN A 174 4.96 -25.36 -3.42
N GLY A 175 5.18 -24.50 -4.40
CA GLY A 175 6.49 -24.13 -4.92
C GLY A 175 7.03 -22.86 -4.29
N ILE A 176 8.35 -22.76 -4.18
CA ILE A 176 9.06 -21.52 -3.85
C ILE A 176 10.02 -21.22 -5.00
N SER A 177 9.90 -20.05 -5.61
CA SER A 177 10.68 -19.64 -6.78
C SER A 177 11.22 -18.23 -6.55
N ILE A 178 12.52 -18.11 -6.32
CA ILE A 178 13.18 -16.83 -6.00
C ILE A 178 14.28 -16.56 -7.02
N GLY A 179 14.13 -15.49 -7.81
CA GLY A 179 15.08 -15.06 -8.84
C GLY A 179 14.43 -14.87 -10.20
N THR A 180 15.03 -14.03 -11.04
CA THR A 180 14.52 -13.74 -12.39
C THR A 180 14.38 -15.02 -13.21
N SER A 181 13.19 -15.25 -13.78
CA SER A 181 12.87 -16.45 -14.57
C SER A 181 13.09 -17.79 -13.84
N SER A 182 13.10 -17.79 -12.51
CA SER A 182 13.12 -19.03 -11.73
C SER A 182 11.79 -19.77 -11.88
N SER A 183 11.79 -21.10 -11.71
CA SER A 183 10.55 -21.90 -11.70
C SER A 183 10.63 -23.06 -10.71
N ALA A 184 9.53 -23.37 -10.04
CA ALA A 184 9.44 -24.56 -9.19
C ALA A 184 7.99 -25.01 -9.01
N PHE A 185 7.73 -26.31 -9.01
CA PHE A 185 6.44 -26.89 -8.68
C PHE A 185 6.64 -27.97 -7.62
N GLN A 186 5.94 -27.87 -6.49
CA GLN A 186 6.16 -28.71 -5.30
C GLN A 186 7.64 -28.80 -4.91
N GLY A 187 8.38 -27.69 -4.98
CA GLY A 187 9.83 -27.68 -4.78
C GLY A 187 10.35 -26.27 -4.58
N VAL A 188 11.67 -26.14 -4.47
CA VAL A 188 12.33 -24.86 -4.15
C VAL A 188 13.38 -24.53 -5.21
N SER A 189 13.20 -23.43 -5.93
CA SER A 189 14.22 -22.85 -6.81
C SER A 189 14.65 -21.47 -6.32
N ILE A 190 15.96 -21.26 -6.17
CA ILE A 190 16.55 -20.00 -5.70
C ILE A 190 17.76 -19.66 -6.59
N GLY A 191 17.62 -18.64 -7.44
CA GLY A 191 18.63 -18.16 -8.36
C GLY A 191 18.01 -17.69 -9.68
N ASN A 192 18.69 -16.80 -10.40
CA ASN A 192 18.28 -16.44 -11.76
C ASN A 192 18.31 -17.70 -12.65
N GLU A 193 17.23 -17.96 -13.39
CA GLU A 193 17.04 -19.16 -14.22
C GLU A 193 17.15 -20.49 -13.45
N ALA A 194 17.06 -20.50 -12.12
CA ALA A 194 17.01 -21.75 -11.36
C ALA A 194 15.68 -22.46 -11.62
N SER A 195 15.69 -23.76 -11.86
CA SER A 195 14.49 -24.52 -12.21
C SER A 195 14.41 -25.86 -11.49
N VAL A 196 13.25 -26.13 -10.89
CA VAL A 196 12.83 -27.46 -10.45
C VAL A 196 11.82 -27.94 -11.49
N GLY A 197 12.26 -28.85 -12.36
CA GLY A 197 11.50 -29.31 -13.54
C GLY A 197 10.46 -30.40 -13.24
N ALA A 198 10.59 -31.09 -12.11
CA ALA A 198 9.67 -32.10 -11.60
C ALA A 198 9.45 -31.91 -10.09
N ASN A 199 8.53 -32.66 -9.49
CA ASN A 199 8.10 -32.45 -8.11
C ASN A 199 9.20 -32.78 -7.08
N ASP A 200 9.12 -32.14 -5.92
CA ASP A 200 9.93 -32.38 -4.71
C ASP A 200 11.44 -32.09 -4.88
N GLY A 201 11.82 -31.29 -5.88
CA GLY A 201 13.21 -30.94 -6.13
C GLY A 201 13.71 -29.67 -5.43
N LEU A 202 15.03 -29.52 -5.35
CA LEU A 202 15.73 -28.34 -4.84
C LEU A 202 16.74 -27.85 -5.89
N ALA A 203 16.60 -26.61 -6.36
CA ALA A 203 17.54 -25.98 -7.29
C ALA A 203 18.05 -24.64 -6.72
N VAL A 204 19.28 -24.58 -6.23
CA VAL A 204 19.85 -23.38 -5.60
C VAL A 204 21.11 -22.94 -6.33
N GLY A 205 21.07 -21.79 -6.99
CA GLY A 205 22.17 -21.22 -7.77
C GLY A 205 21.69 -20.68 -9.11
N ASN A 206 22.44 -19.75 -9.70
CA ASN A 206 22.14 -19.29 -11.06
C ASN A 206 22.22 -20.47 -12.04
N LYS A 207 21.15 -20.68 -12.83
CA LYS A 207 21.01 -21.80 -13.78
C LYS A 207 21.05 -23.20 -13.14
N ALA A 208 20.92 -23.32 -11.82
CA ALA A 208 20.79 -24.61 -11.16
C ALA A 208 19.52 -25.31 -11.66
N THR A 209 19.61 -26.57 -12.06
CA THR A 209 18.49 -27.31 -12.66
C THR A 209 18.30 -28.65 -11.96
N ALA A 210 17.22 -28.77 -11.19
CA ALA A 210 16.74 -30.04 -10.65
C ALA A 210 15.68 -30.63 -11.58
N ALA A 211 16.08 -31.35 -12.64
CA ALA A 211 15.17 -31.71 -13.73
C ALA A 211 14.25 -32.91 -13.43
N ALA A 212 14.51 -33.64 -12.34
CA ALA A 212 13.86 -34.91 -12.04
C ALA A 212 13.29 -34.97 -10.62
N PHE A 213 12.44 -35.98 -10.38
CA PHE A 213 11.70 -36.15 -9.12
C PHE A 213 12.67 -36.28 -7.93
N LYS A 214 12.43 -35.51 -6.87
CA LYS A 214 13.27 -35.50 -5.64
C LYS A 214 14.76 -35.26 -5.87
N SER A 215 15.12 -34.60 -6.95
CA SER A 215 16.52 -34.32 -7.29
C SER A 215 16.99 -32.97 -6.71
N ASN A 216 18.27 -32.87 -6.37
CA ASN A 216 18.84 -31.69 -5.71
C ASN A 216 20.03 -31.15 -6.51
N ALA A 217 19.94 -29.91 -7.01
CA ALA A 217 21.01 -29.22 -7.74
C ALA A 217 21.40 -27.94 -6.99
N ILE A 218 22.62 -27.88 -6.44
CA ILE A 218 23.10 -26.74 -5.64
C ILE A 218 24.44 -26.23 -6.21
N GLY A 219 24.43 -25.03 -6.78
CA GLY A 219 25.60 -24.37 -7.38
C GLY A 219 25.27 -23.70 -8.71
N TYR A 220 26.14 -22.81 -9.18
CA TYR A 220 26.02 -22.23 -10.53
C TYR A 220 26.04 -23.36 -11.57
N ASN A 221 24.98 -23.45 -12.39
CA ASN A 221 24.82 -24.44 -13.44
C ASN A 221 24.95 -25.91 -12.95
N ALA A 222 24.70 -26.17 -11.66
CA ALA A 222 24.58 -27.54 -11.14
C ALA A 222 23.34 -28.21 -11.76
N LYS A 223 23.42 -29.50 -12.11
CA LYS A 223 22.35 -30.18 -12.83
C LYS A 223 22.13 -31.61 -12.37
N THR A 224 20.87 -31.97 -12.17
CA THR A 224 20.43 -33.35 -11.96
C THR A 224 19.42 -33.72 -13.05
N ASN A 225 19.54 -34.92 -13.63
CA ASN A 225 18.68 -35.38 -14.73
C ASN A 225 17.84 -36.61 -14.38
N LYS A 226 18.09 -37.23 -13.23
CA LYS A 226 17.48 -38.50 -12.82
C LYS A 226 16.91 -38.41 -11.42
N ASN A 227 15.94 -39.28 -11.14
CA ASN A 227 15.23 -39.25 -9.86
C ASN A 227 16.20 -39.48 -8.71
N GLU A 228 15.97 -38.76 -7.61
CA GLU A 228 16.71 -38.88 -6.35
C GLU A 228 18.22 -38.61 -6.48
N SER A 229 18.67 -38.00 -7.59
CA SER A 229 20.07 -37.65 -7.77
C SER A 229 20.41 -36.30 -7.13
N THR A 230 21.67 -36.14 -6.73
CA THR A 230 22.17 -34.94 -6.04
C THR A 230 23.43 -34.42 -6.72
N ALA A 231 23.42 -33.16 -7.14
CA ALA A 231 24.55 -32.45 -7.71
C ALA A 231 24.85 -31.20 -6.88
N ILE A 232 26.02 -31.14 -6.23
CA ILE A 232 26.45 -30.01 -5.40
C ILE A 232 27.81 -29.51 -5.87
N GLY A 233 27.85 -28.29 -6.42
CA GLY A 233 29.05 -27.67 -6.94
C GLY A 233 28.80 -26.97 -8.28
N ASN A 234 29.62 -25.97 -8.59
CA ASN A 234 29.55 -25.29 -9.88
C ASN A 234 29.80 -26.30 -11.03
N ASN A 235 28.88 -26.33 -12.00
CA ASN A 235 28.84 -27.28 -13.12
C ASN A 235 28.82 -28.77 -12.72
N SER A 236 28.45 -29.12 -11.48
CA SER A 236 28.27 -30.53 -11.10
C SER A 236 27.10 -31.16 -11.88
N LEU A 237 27.22 -32.44 -12.23
CA LEU A 237 26.22 -33.18 -13.00
C LEU A 237 25.93 -34.56 -12.40
N ALA A 238 24.70 -34.75 -11.91
CA ALA A 238 24.22 -36.06 -11.48
C ALA A 238 23.20 -36.65 -12.49
N ASP A 239 23.71 -37.47 -13.42
CA ASP A 239 22.98 -38.05 -14.56
C ASP A 239 22.60 -39.53 -14.39
N GLY A 240 22.79 -40.09 -13.18
CA GLY A 240 22.37 -41.45 -12.81
C GLY A 240 21.22 -41.45 -11.81
N PHE A 241 20.34 -42.46 -11.85
CA PHE A 241 19.31 -42.65 -10.80
C PHE A 241 19.99 -42.81 -9.44
N GLN A 242 19.53 -42.09 -8.41
CA GLN A 242 20.13 -42.09 -7.07
C GLN A 242 21.64 -41.77 -7.03
N SER A 243 22.18 -41.09 -8.04
CA SER A 243 23.60 -40.77 -8.09
C SER A 243 23.93 -39.46 -7.35
N THR A 244 25.17 -39.34 -6.88
CA THR A 244 25.64 -38.17 -6.12
C THR A 244 26.92 -37.59 -6.73
N ALA A 245 26.89 -36.35 -7.20
CA ALA A 245 28.04 -35.61 -7.72
C ALA A 245 28.32 -34.39 -6.83
N ILE A 246 29.42 -34.38 -6.08
CA ILE A 246 29.79 -33.28 -5.19
C ILE A 246 31.19 -32.77 -5.56
N GLY A 247 31.29 -31.49 -5.94
CA GLY A 247 32.52 -30.82 -6.35
C GLY A 247 32.37 -30.04 -7.65
N TYR A 248 33.28 -29.09 -7.89
CA TYR A 248 33.35 -28.36 -9.16
C TYR A 248 33.58 -29.34 -10.32
N ASN A 249 32.72 -29.29 -11.35
CA ASN A 249 32.71 -30.21 -12.49
C ASN A 249 32.62 -31.71 -12.13
N SER A 250 32.21 -32.08 -10.91
CA SER A 250 31.98 -33.49 -10.54
C SER A 250 30.86 -34.08 -11.40
N LYS A 251 30.98 -35.36 -11.77
CA LYS A 251 30.03 -36.01 -12.68
C LYS A 251 29.76 -37.46 -12.34
N THR A 252 28.49 -37.83 -12.35
CA THR A 252 28.05 -39.24 -12.31
C THR A 252 27.17 -39.54 -13.52
N THR A 253 27.37 -40.66 -14.22
CA THR A 253 26.51 -41.08 -15.35
C THR A 253 25.83 -42.42 -15.15
N ALA A 254 26.18 -43.16 -14.09
CA ALA A 254 25.60 -44.46 -13.78
C ALA A 254 24.71 -44.38 -12.55
N ASN A 255 23.74 -45.29 -12.47
CA ASN A 255 22.85 -45.39 -11.31
C ASN A 255 23.64 -45.75 -10.05
N GLU A 256 23.21 -45.17 -8.92
CA GLU A 256 23.76 -45.38 -7.58
C GLU A 256 25.27 -45.05 -7.46
N SER A 257 25.83 -44.32 -8.42
CA SER A 257 27.24 -43.93 -8.42
C SER A 257 27.48 -42.63 -7.64
N SER A 258 28.69 -42.47 -7.11
CA SER A 258 29.10 -41.29 -6.35
C SER A 258 30.41 -40.72 -6.87
N ALA A 259 30.44 -39.44 -7.20
CA ALA A 259 31.64 -38.69 -7.60
C ALA A 259 31.84 -37.53 -6.61
N LEU A 260 32.90 -37.58 -5.80
CA LEU A 260 33.12 -36.68 -4.66
C LEU A 260 34.50 -36.02 -4.78
N GLY A 261 34.58 -34.91 -5.52
CA GLY A 261 35.83 -34.19 -5.75
C GLY A 261 35.79 -33.31 -6.99
N ASN A 262 36.74 -32.40 -7.10
CA ASN A 262 36.92 -31.54 -8.28
C ASN A 262 37.23 -32.41 -9.51
N ASN A 263 36.42 -32.31 -10.57
CA ASN A 263 36.51 -33.13 -11.78
C ASN A 263 36.39 -34.66 -11.56
N SER A 264 35.89 -35.11 -10.39
CA SER A 264 35.64 -36.54 -10.15
C SER A 264 34.59 -37.07 -11.14
N PHE A 265 34.79 -38.30 -11.64
CA PHE A 265 33.90 -38.91 -12.63
C PHE A 265 33.59 -40.38 -12.31
N ALA A 266 32.35 -40.67 -11.91
CA ALA A 266 31.88 -42.02 -11.63
C ALA A 266 30.93 -42.50 -12.74
N ALA A 267 31.40 -43.47 -13.54
CA ALA A 267 30.68 -43.97 -14.72
C ALA A 267 30.20 -45.43 -14.59
N GLY A 268 30.57 -46.13 -13.53
CA GLY A 268 30.14 -47.51 -13.26
C GLY A 268 28.92 -47.56 -12.33
N PHE A 269 28.06 -48.56 -12.51
CA PHE A 269 26.97 -48.85 -11.58
C PHE A 269 27.53 -49.03 -10.16
N GLN A 270 26.96 -48.32 -9.17
CA GLN A 270 27.42 -48.32 -7.78
C GLN A 270 28.91 -47.92 -7.56
N SER A 271 29.55 -47.31 -8.57
CA SER A 271 30.96 -46.92 -8.45
C SER A 271 31.14 -45.66 -7.60
N VAL A 272 32.32 -45.53 -7.00
CA VAL A 272 32.74 -44.34 -6.25
C VAL A 272 34.01 -43.78 -6.87
N ALA A 273 34.03 -42.47 -7.16
CA ALA A 273 35.19 -41.70 -7.55
C ALA A 273 35.41 -40.57 -6.53
N LEU A 274 36.65 -40.34 -6.13
CA LEU A 274 37.09 -39.32 -5.17
C LEU A 274 38.02 -38.32 -5.89
#